data_AF-A0A2V2RKE7-F1
#
_entry.id   AF-A0A2V2RKE7-F1
#
_cell.length_a   1.000
_cell.length_b   1.000
_cell.length_c   1.000
_cell.angle_alpha   90.00
_cell.angle_beta   90.00
_cell.angle_gamma   90.00
#
_symmetry.space_group_name_H-M   'P 1'
#
loop_
_entity.id
_entity.type
_entity.pdbx_description
1 polymer ?
#
loop_
_entity_poly.entity_id
_entity_poly.type
_entity_poly.pdbx_seq_one_letter_code
_entity_poly.pdbx_strand_id
1 'polypeptide(L)'
;MLISPEAKFDLAMRVKTDGAPLGEIYSFVSGLYFRGKLTYANHFARSYRRSSGVWIITTNQGLISADTRVTTEKLLSFGKVSIDLKDKTYVQSLQTSASKLADRFPAETEVVLLGSIGTKKYVEILLKVFEKRLTFPIEFVGRGDMSRGGLLLRCVAANQELEYVPLAGAVRHGKRPPKLEPKRWKI
;
A
#
# COMPACT_ATOMS: atom_id res chain seq x y z
N MET A 1 -0.87 4.11 -21.12
CA MET A 1 -2.25 4.60 -20.85
C MET A 1 -2.25 5.89 -20.05
N LEU A 2 -1.76 5.93 -18.80
CA LEU A 2 -1.73 7.17 -18.00
C LEU A 2 -0.68 8.19 -18.49
N ILE A 3 0.56 7.75 -18.69
CA ILE A 3 1.69 8.59 -19.12
C ILE A 3 1.81 8.72 -20.65
N SER A 4 0.81 8.26 -21.41
CA SER A 4 0.87 8.38 -22.88
C SER A 4 0.72 9.86 -23.26
N PRO A 5 1.51 10.36 -24.23
CA PRO A 5 1.39 11.74 -24.71
C PRO A 5 -0.05 12.11 -25.13
N GLU A 6 -0.77 11.14 -25.71
CA GLU A 6 -2.12 11.28 -26.27
C GLU A 6 -3.24 11.20 -25.22
N ALA A 7 -2.94 10.79 -23.99
CA ALA A 7 -3.94 10.69 -22.92
C ALA A 7 -4.45 12.08 -22.48
N LYS A 8 -5.75 12.33 -22.64
CA LYS A 8 -6.44 13.61 -22.40
C LYS A 8 -7.48 13.60 -21.27
N PHE A 9 -7.63 12.50 -20.54
CA PHE A 9 -8.52 12.47 -19.38
C PHE A 9 -7.90 13.25 -18.21
N ASP A 10 -8.75 13.75 -17.30
CA ASP A 10 -8.36 14.66 -16.21
C ASP A 10 -7.08 14.25 -15.46
N LEU A 11 -7.02 13.02 -14.95
CA LEU A 11 -5.85 12.53 -14.21
C LEU A 11 -4.58 12.52 -15.06
N ALA A 12 -4.64 12.18 -16.36
CA ALA A 12 -3.48 12.22 -17.23
C ALA A 12 -2.97 13.66 -17.46
N MET A 13 -3.89 14.63 -17.57
CA MET A 13 -3.52 16.04 -17.71
C MET A 13 -2.87 16.56 -16.43
N ARG A 14 -3.46 16.32 -15.25
CA ARG A 14 -2.89 16.73 -13.96
C ARG A 14 -1.50 16.16 -13.71
N VAL A 15 -1.28 14.88 -14.03
CA VAL A 15 0.04 14.24 -13.84
C VAL A 15 1.12 14.85 -14.76
N LYS A 16 0.74 15.39 -15.92
CA LYS A 16 1.65 16.09 -16.85
C LYS A 16 1.99 17.52 -16.40
N THR A 17 1.10 18.19 -15.68
CA THR A 17 1.30 19.57 -15.22
C THR A 17 1.73 19.61 -13.75
N ASP A 18 0.75 19.64 -12.83
CA ASP A 18 0.93 20.00 -11.42
C ASP A 18 1.06 18.76 -10.51
N GLY A 19 1.03 17.58 -11.10
CA GLY A 19 1.01 16.30 -10.42
C GLY A 19 -0.36 15.93 -9.82
N ALA A 20 -0.53 14.65 -9.55
CA ALA A 20 -1.71 14.11 -8.87
C ALA A 20 -1.31 13.25 -7.66
N PRO A 21 -2.19 13.07 -6.66
CA PRO A 21 -1.92 12.21 -5.51
C PRO A 21 -1.48 10.80 -5.93
N LEU A 22 -0.40 10.31 -5.34
CA LEU A 22 0.18 9.00 -5.64
C LEU A 22 -0.84 7.87 -5.47
N GLY A 23 -1.69 7.95 -4.44
CA GLY A 23 -2.76 6.99 -4.21
C GLY A 23 -3.78 6.95 -5.34
N GLU A 24 -4.18 8.11 -5.86
CA GLU A 24 -5.10 8.21 -6.99
C GLU A 24 -4.50 7.58 -8.24
N ILE A 25 -3.23 7.89 -8.54
CA ILE A 25 -2.48 7.33 -9.66
C ILE A 25 -2.40 5.81 -9.56
N TYR A 26 -2.00 5.28 -8.40
CA TYR A 26 -1.86 3.84 -8.19
C TYR A 26 -3.23 3.14 -8.23
N SER A 27 -4.28 3.77 -7.73
CA SER A 27 -5.64 3.26 -7.85
C SER A 27 -6.12 3.21 -9.30
N PHE A 28 -5.66 4.12 -10.15
CA PHE A 28 -5.97 4.11 -11.59
C PHE A 28 -5.23 2.97 -12.30
N VAL A 29 -3.92 2.80 -12.07
CA VAL A 29 -3.10 1.82 -12.82
C VAL A 29 -3.21 0.38 -12.32
N SER A 30 -3.49 0.16 -11.03
CA SER A 30 -3.45 -1.18 -10.41
C SER A 30 -4.83 -1.82 -10.18
N GLY A 31 -5.90 -1.19 -10.70
CA GLY A 31 -7.26 -1.72 -10.66
C GLY A 31 -7.78 -2.03 -9.24
N LEU A 32 -8.61 -3.07 -9.14
CA LEU A 32 -9.39 -3.37 -7.94
C LEU A 32 -8.53 -3.69 -6.70
N TYR A 33 -7.38 -4.33 -6.88
CA TYR A 33 -6.54 -4.73 -5.74
C TYR A 33 -5.96 -3.51 -5.02
N PHE A 34 -5.37 -2.56 -5.74
CA PHE A 34 -4.87 -1.35 -5.09
C PHE A 34 -5.99 -0.46 -4.60
N ARG A 35 -7.08 -0.31 -5.38
CA ARG A 35 -8.26 0.45 -4.96
C ARG A 35 -8.81 -0.06 -3.62
N GLY A 36 -8.92 -1.37 -3.42
CA GLY A 36 -9.37 -1.95 -2.15
C GLY A 36 -8.46 -1.58 -0.98
N LYS A 37 -7.15 -1.66 -1.15
CA LYS A 37 -6.16 -1.24 -0.14
C LYS A 37 -6.27 0.23 0.22
N LEU A 38 -6.30 1.11 -0.78
CA LEU A 38 -6.37 2.54 -0.55
C LEU A 38 -7.71 2.94 0.10
N THR A 39 -8.82 2.36 -0.36
CA THR A 39 -10.14 2.63 0.20
C THR A 39 -10.21 2.22 1.67
N TYR A 40 -9.71 1.02 1.98
CA TYR A 40 -9.67 0.52 3.36
C TYR A 40 -8.74 1.35 4.24
N ALA A 41 -7.53 1.66 3.76
CA ALA A 41 -6.58 2.48 4.50
C ALA A 41 -7.16 3.88 4.79
N ASN A 42 -7.77 4.54 3.81
CA ASN A 42 -8.37 5.86 4.03
C ASN A 42 -9.56 5.83 5.01
N HIS A 43 -10.25 4.70 5.12
CA HIS A 43 -11.41 4.55 6.00
C HIS A 43 -11.02 4.26 7.46
N PHE A 44 -10.02 3.41 7.68
CA PHE A 44 -9.65 2.93 9.02
C PHE A 44 -8.34 3.51 9.57
N ALA A 45 -7.46 4.05 8.73
CA ALA A 45 -6.20 4.62 9.22
C ALA A 45 -6.46 5.83 10.11
N ARG A 46 -5.77 5.86 11.25
CA ARG A 46 -5.80 7.01 12.16
C ARG A 46 -4.87 8.07 11.61
N SER A 47 -5.42 9.24 11.29
CA SER A 47 -4.62 10.40 10.92
C SER A 47 -3.68 10.76 12.06
N TYR A 48 -2.41 11.00 11.75
CA TYR A 48 -1.44 11.51 12.71
C TYR A 48 -0.82 12.80 12.19
N ARG A 49 -1.04 13.89 12.95
CA ARG A 49 -0.70 15.26 12.54
C ARG A 49 -1.31 15.57 11.16
N ARG A 50 -0.53 16.10 10.22
CA ARG A 50 -0.98 16.53 8.88
C ARG A 50 -0.93 15.40 7.83
N SER A 51 -0.99 14.14 8.24
CA SER A 51 -0.95 12.98 7.34
C SER A 51 -2.20 12.13 7.51
N SER A 52 -2.72 11.61 6.40
CA SER A 52 -3.78 10.59 6.35
C SER A 52 -3.40 9.26 7.02
N GLY A 53 -2.14 9.07 7.40
CA GLY A 53 -1.64 7.80 7.94
C GLY A 53 -1.40 6.74 6.85
N VAL A 54 -1.61 7.08 5.57
CA VAL A 54 -1.49 6.14 4.46
C VAL A 54 -0.19 6.37 3.68
N TRP A 55 0.62 5.31 3.58
CA TRP A 55 1.92 5.31 2.91
C TRP A 55 1.98 4.24 1.83
N ILE A 56 2.63 4.58 0.71
CA ILE A 56 2.81 3.73 -0.46
C ILE A 56 4.30 3.39 -0.58
N ILE A 57 4.60 2.10 -0.72
CA ILE A 57 5.95 1.62 -1.02
C ILE A 57 6.29 1.94 -2.48
N THR A 58 7.37 2.66 -2.68
CA THR A 58 7.96 2.99 -3.99
C THR A 58 9.35 2.38 -4.13
N THR A 59 9.81 2.25 -5.38
CA THR A 59 11.04 1.53 -5.73
C THR A 59 12.32 2.28 -5.34
N ASN A 60 12.34 3.61 -5.44
CA ASN A 60 13.56 4.41 -5.29
C ASN A 60 13.48 5.49 -4.21
N GLN A 61 12.36 5.57 -3.50
CA GLN A 61 12.10 6.58 -2.45
C GLN A 61 11.46 5.98 -1.19
N GLY A 62 11.22 4.67 -1.19
CA GLY A 62 10.64 3.98 -0.06
C GLY A 62 9.19 4.40 0.20
N LEU A 63 8.85 4.75 1.44
CA LEU A 63 7.49 5.09 1.86
C LEU A 63 7.15 6.56 1.55
N ILE A 64 6.21 6.77 0.64
CA ILE A 64 5.66 8.08 0.26
C ILE A 64 4.19 8.17 0.68
N SER A 65 3.76 9.31 1.22
CA SER A 65 2.35 9.49 1.60
C SER A 65 1.45 9.39 0.37
N ALA A 66 0.30 8.73 0.50
CA ALA A 66 -0.65 8.57 -0.60
C ALA A 66 -1.15 9.90 -1.17
N ASP A 67 -1.13 10.97 -0.37
CA ASP A 67 -1.56 12.32 -0.75
C ASP A 67 -0.46 13.12 -1.47
N THR A 68 0.76 12.59 -1.54
CA THR A 68 1.88 13.25 -2.21
C THR A 68 1.57 13.40 -3.69
N ARG A 69 1.57 14.64 -4.19
CA ARG A 69 1.45 14.91 -5.61
C ARG A 69 2.72 14.50 -6.34
N VAL A 70 2.57 13.70 -7.40
CA VAL A 70 3.69 13.26 -8.24
C VAL A 70 3.40 13.53 -9.71
N THR A 71 4.45 13.91 -10.43
CA THR A 71 4.43 14.21 -11.86
C THR A 71 4.79 12.99 -12.70
N THR A 72 4.61 13.07 -14.02
CA THR A 72 5.07 12.06 -14.98
C THR A 72 6.55 11.71 -14.80
N GLU A 73 7.42 12.72 -14.66
CA GLU A 73 8.86 12.52 -14.47
C GLU A 73 9.13 11.67 -13.20
N LYS A 74 8.47 12.02 -12.10
CA LYS A 74 8.61 11.30 -10.84
C LYS A 74 8.12 9.85 -10.95
N LEU A 75 6.99 9.63 -11.62
CA LEU A 75 6.46 8.28 -11.87
C LEU A 75 7.42 7.44 -12.73
N LEU A 76 7.98 8.03 -13.79
CA LEU A 76 8.98 7.37 -14.63
C LEU A 76 10.23 7.01 -13.85
N SER A 77 10.65 7.85 -12.88
CA SER A 77 11.77 7.54 -12.00
C SER A 77 11.55 6.27 -11.18
N PHE A 78 10.30 5.98 -10.77
CA PHE A 78 9.97 4.74 -10.04
C PHE A 78 10.20 3.50 -10.91
N GLY A 79 10.03 3.59 -12.23
CA GLY A 79 10.29 2.48 -13.14
C GLY A 79 11.77 2.11 -13.32
N LYS A 80 12.70 2.95 -12.85
CA LYS A 80 14.15 2.79 -13.07
C LYS A 80 14.84 1.86 -12.06
N VAL A 81 14.18 1.51 -10.96
CA VAL A 81 14.75 0.72 -9.86
C VAL A 81 13.91 -0.53 -9.64
N SER A 82 14.58 -1.67 -9.46
CA SER A 82 13.89 -2.95 -9.27
C SER A 82 13.40 -3.10 -7.82
N ILE A 83 12.19 -3.64 -7.64
CA ILE A 83 11.72 -4.08 -6.32
C ILE A 83 12.33 -5.47 -6.03
N ASP A 84 13.60 -5.48 -5.63
CA ASP A 84 14.39 -6.67 -5.32
C ASP A 84 15.34 -6.39 -4.14
N LEU A 85 15.53 -7.36 -3.25
CA LEU A 85 16.46 -7.25 -2.12
C LEU A 85 17.93 -7.13 -2.56
N LYS A 86 18.26 -7.52 -3.79
CA LYS A 86 19.58 -7.34 -4.38
C LYS A 86 19.83 -5.91 -4.86
N ASP A 87 18.78 -5.12 -5.06
CA ASP A 87 18.90 -3.73 -5.47
C ASP A 87 19.14 -2.85 -4.24
N LYS A 88 20.39 -2.41 -4.06
CA LYS A 88 20.80 -1.59 -2.92
C LYS A 88 20.02 -0.28 -2.82
N THR A 89 19.66 0.33 -3.95
CA THR A 89 18.91 1.58 -3.98
C THR A 89 17.52 1.38 -3.38
N TYR A 90 16.85 0.31 -3.79
CA TYR A 90 15.54 -0.04 -3.24
C TYR A 90 15.60 -0.32 -1.74
N VAL A 91 16.54 -1.18 -1.31
CA VAL A 91 16.68 -1.55 0.11
C VAL A 91 16.94 -0.33 0.98
N GLN A 92 17.92 0.51 0.59
CA GLN A 92 18.29 1.70 1.36
C GLN A 92 17.15 2.73 1.41
N SER A 93 16.46 2.95 0.28
CA SER A 93 15.35 3.90 0.21
C SER A 93 14.19 3.49 1.10
N LEU A 94 13.81 2.21 1.05
CA LEU A 94 12.73 1.69 1.89
C LEU A 94 13.11 1.69 3.37
N GLN A 95 14.32 1.24 3.72
CA GLN A 95 14.78 1.23 5.11
C GLN A 95 14.84 2.65 5.69
N THR A 96 15.46 3.59 4.97
CA THR A 96 15.63 4.98 5.43
C THR A 96 14.29 5.68 5.66
N SER A 97 13.37 5.56 4.71
CA SER A 97 12.03 6.17 4.85
C SER A 97 11.20 5.50 5.95
N ALA A 98 11.31 4.18 6.11
CA ALA A 98 10.67 3.46 7.22
C ALA A 98 11.21 3.92 8.58
N SER A 99 12.53 4.03 8.75
CA SER A 99 13.13 4.51 10.01
C SER A 99 12.67 5.91 10.35
N LYS A 100 12.67 6.83 9.36
CA LYS A 100 12.13 8.19 9.56
C LYS A 100 10.67 8.22 10.00
N LEU A 101 9.86 7.27 9.54
CA LEU A 101 8.48 7.14 9.99
C LEU A 101 8.39 6.54 11.39
N ALA A 102 9.17 5.51 11.68
CA ALA A 102 9.25 4.89 13.00
C ALA A 102 9.61 5.91 14.09
N ASP A 103 10.55 6.82 13.81
CA ASP A 103 10.99 7.88 14.73
C ASP A 103 9.93 8.99 14.93
N ARG A 104 9.02 9.16 13.96
CA ARG A 104 8.01 10.22 13.98
C ARG A 104 6.75 9.85 14.78
N PHE A 105 6.48 8.55 14.88
CA PHE A 105 5.29 8.03 15.55
C PHE A 105 5.61 7.58 16.99
N PRO A 106 4.64 7.65 17.92
CA PRO A 106 4.79 7.04 19.23
C PRO A 106 5.21 5.56 19.14
N ALA A 107 5.97 5.08 20.13
CA ALA A 107 6.47 3.71 20.16
C ALA A 107 5.35 2.67 20.08
N GLU A 108 4.15 2.95 20.57
CA GLU A 108 3.00 2.02 20.52
C GLU A 108 2.19 2.09 19.22
N THR A 109 2.65 2.88 18.23
CA THR A 109 1.92 3.02 16.96
C THR A 109 2.02 1.75 16.15
N GLU A 110 0.87 1.10 15.96
CA GLU A 110 0.72 -0.02 15.05
C GLU A 110 0.86 0.42 13.59
N VAL A 111 1.59 -0.37 12.79
CA VAL A 111 1.81 -0.15 11.36
C VAL A 111 1.26 -1.35 10.58
N VAL A 112 0.17 -1.13 9.85
CA VAL A 112 -0.54 -2.20 9.15
C VAL A 112 -0.06 -2.34 7.70
N LEU A 113 0.52 -3.50 7.35
CA LEU A 113 0.93 -3.83 5.98
C LEU A 113 -0.24 -4.43 5.19
N LEU A 114 -0.91 -3.61 4.38
CA LEU A 114 -1.95 -4.07 3.45
C LEU A 114 -1.38 -4.64 2.12
N GLY A 115 -0.06 -4.69 1.98
CA GLY A 115 0.66 -5.12 0.78
C GLY A 115 0.81 -6.64 0.64
N SER A 116 1.80 -7.06 -0.15
CA SER A 116 2.18 -8.47 -0.25
C SER A 116 2.89 -8.92 1.03
N ILE A 117 2.25 -9.81 1.79
CA ILE A 117 2.83 -10.40 3.01
C ILE A 117 3.66 -11.65 2.71
N GLY A 118 3.45 -12.31 1.56
CA GLY A 118 4.14 -13.56 1.22
C GLY A 118 5.55 -13.37 0.66
N THR A 119 5.90 -12.16 0.21
CA THR A 119 7.20 -11.88 -0.42
C THR A 119 8.17 -11.25 0.57
N LYS A 120 9.40 -11.75 0.60
CA LYS A 120 10.49 -11.23 1.45
C LYS A 120 10.85 -9.77 1.17
N LYS A 121 10.73 -9.33 -0.08
CA LYS A 121 11.21 -8.01 -0.56
C LYS A 121 10.67 -6.77 0.16
N TYR A 122 9.52 -6.86 0.84
CA TYR A 122 9.01 -5.78 1.69
C TYR A 122 9.16 -6.16 3.16
N VAL A 123 8.74 -7.39 3.48
CA VAL A 123 8.67 -7.92 4.84
C VAL A 123 10.02 -7.86 5.56
N GLU A 124 11.10 -8.29 4.93
CA GLU A 124 12.41 -8.34 5.60
C GLU A 124 12.93 -6.94 5.95
N ILE A 125 12.65 -5.94 5.11
CA ILE A 125 13.11 -4.56 5.35
C ILE A 125 12.25 -3.91 6.42
N LEU A 126 10.92 -4.02 6.30
CA LEU A 126 9.99 -3.36 7.21
C LEU A 126 10.03 -3.98 8.62
N LEU A 127 10.21 -5.31 8.74
CA LEU A 127 10.34 -5.96 10.05
C LEU A 127 11.56 -5.49 10.83
N LYS A 128 12.69 -5.21 10.17
CA LYS A 128 13.90 -4.68 10.82
C LYS A 128 13.69 -3.30 11.44
N VAL A 129 12.66 -2.57 11.02
CA VAL A 129 12.40 -1.20 11.45
C VAL A 129 11.23 -1.11 12.42
N PHE A 130 10.12 -1.77 12.09
CA PHE A 130 8.88 -1.69 12.86
C PHE A 130 8.70 -2.84 13.85
N GLU A 131 9.47 -3.92 13.69
CA GLU A 131 9.47 -5.08 14.59
C GLU A 131 8.06 -5.61 14.88
N LYS A 132 7.69 -5.73 16.16
CA LYS A 132 6.38 -6.23 16.62
C LYS A 132 5.21 -5.33 16.23
N ARG A 133 5.48 -4.05 15.89
CA ARG A 133 4.47 -3.06 15.50
C ARG A 133 4.05 -3.22 14.05
N LEU A 134 4.82 -3.95 13.23
CA LEU A 134 4.41 -4.28 11.89
C LEU A 134 3.37 -5.40 11.95
N THR A 135 2.12 -5.06 11.69
CA THR A 135 1.00 -6.00 11.69
C THR A 135 0.42 -6.15 10.29
N PHE A 136 -0.46 -7.13 10.12
CA PHE A 136 -1.20 -7.35 8.89
C PHE A 136 -2.55 -8.02 9.18
N PRO A 137 -3.54 -7.91 8.30
CA PRO A 137 -4.82 -8.60 8.49
C PRO A 137 -4.65 -10.11 8.43
N ILE A 138 -5.07 -10.84 9.46
CA ILE A 138 -4.92 -12.31 9.54
C ILE A 138 -5.63 -13.01 8.37
N GLU A 139 -6.72 -12.44 7.88
CA GLU A 139 -7.51 -12.95 6.76
C GLU A 139 -6.76 -12.90 5.43
N PHE A 140 -5.59 -12.24 5.34
CA PHE A 140 -4.78 -12.26 4.13
C PHE A 140 -4.08 -13.60 3.90
N VAL A 141 -3.91 -14.43 4.93
CA VAL A 141 -3.26 -15.73 4.82
C VAL A 141 -4.01 -16.61 3.81
N GLY A 142 -3.28 -17.10 2.80
CA GLY A 142 -3.84 -17.92 1.73
C GLY A 142 -4.74 -17.19 0.72
N ARG A 143 -4.94 -15.86 0.83
CA ARG A 143 -5.73 -15.07 -0.13
C ARG A 143 -4.87 -14.42 -1.21
N GLY A 144 -5.26 -14.63 -2.47
CA GLY A 144 -4.70 -13.90 -3.61
C GLY A 144 -5.15 -12.44 -3.68
N ASP A 145 -4.44 -11.62 -4.46
CA ASP A 145 -4.57 -10.17 -4.56
C ASP A 145 -6.00 -9.67 -4.77
N MET A 146 -6.71 -10.21 -5.75
CA MET A 146 -8.09 -9.79 -6.04
C MET A 146 -9.07 -10.15 -4.91
N SER A 147 -8.87 -11.30 -4.26
CA SER A 147 -9.67 -11.72 -3.10
C SER A 147 -9.45 -10.78 -1.92
N ARG A 148 -8.20 -10.34 -1.69
CA ARG A 148 -7.88 -9.35 -0.66
C ARG A 148 -8.51 -7.99 -0.98
N GLY A 149 -8.40 -7.51 -2.21
CA GLY A 149 -9.04 -6.26 -2.64
C GLY A 149 -10.56 -6.27 -2.42
N GLY A 150 -11.23 -7.37 -2.78
CA GLY A 150 -12.67 -7.54 -2.56
C GLY A 150 -13.07 -7.64 -1.09
N LEU A 151 -12.25 -8.29 -0.25
CA LEU A 151 -12.44 -8.36 1.19
C LEU A 151 -12.40 -6.96 1.81
N LEU A 152 -11.35 -6.20 1.50
CA LEU A 152 -11.14 -4.85 2.03
C LEU A 152 -12.31 -3.91 1.69
N LEU A 153 -12.82 -3.95 0.45
CA LEU A 153 -13.98 -3.16 0.06
C LEU A 153 -15.25 -3.55 0.83
N ARG A 154 -15.43 -4.84 1.15
CA ARG A 154 -16.59 -5.31 1.93
C ARG A 154 -16.50 -4.87 3.38
N CYS A 155 -15.32 -4.91 3.96
CA CYS A 155 -15.03 -4.40 5.30
C CYS A 155 -15.39 -2.93 5.40
N VAL A 156 -14.96 -2.10 4.45
CA VAL A 156 -15.35 -0.68 4.37
C VAL A 156 -16.87 -0.55 4.26
N ALA A 157 -17.50 -1.28 3.34
CA ALA A 157 -18.95 -1.22 3.15
C ALA A 157 -19.77 -1.69 4.36
N ALA A 158 -19.20 -2.53 5.22
CA ALA A 158 -19.81 -3.00 6.46
C ALA A 158 -19.34 -2.20 7.69
N ASN A 159 -18.46 -1.20 7.50
CA ASN A 159 -17.77 -0.49 8.56
C ASN A 159 -17.13 -1.43 9.61
N GLN A 160 -16.54 -2.51 9.15
CA GLN A 160 -15.91 -3.53 10.00
C GLN A 160 -14.41 -3.61 9.69
N GLU A 161 -13.59 -3.17 10.64
CA GLU A 161 -12.14 -3.30 10.56
C GLU A 161 -11.72 -4.76 10.74
N LEU A 162 -10.68 -5.19 10.02
CA LEU A 162 -10.09 -6.53 10.12
C LEU A 162 -9.25 -6.66 11.39
N GLU A 163 -9.06 -7.90 11.83
CA GLU A 163 -8.14 -8.22 12.93
C GLU A 163 -6.70 -8.19 12.42
N TYR A 164 -5.85 -7.40 13.10
CA TYR A 164 -4.43 -7.32 12.79
C TYR A 164 -3.62 -8.15 13.76
N VAL A 165 -2.67 -8.91 13.22
CA VAL A 165 -1.72 -9.70 14.01
C VAL A 165 -0.29 -9.28 13.69
N PRO A 166 0.66 -9.39 14.65
CA PRO A 166 2.07 -9.15 14.40
C PRO A 166 2.58 -9.97 13.22
N LEU A 167 3.30 -9.32 12.31
CA LEU A 167 3.91 -10.00 11.17
C LEU A 167 5.13 -10.82 11.63
N ALA A 168 5.80 -10.38 12.69
CA ALA A 168 6.88 -11.11 13.32
C ALA A 168 6.40 -12.49 13.81
N GLY A 169 7.03 -13.56 13.32
CA GLY A 169 6.69 -14.94 13.70
C GLY A 169 5.40 -15.50 13.08
N ALA A 170 4.66 -14.73 12.28
CA ALA A 170 3.40 -15.19 11.70
C ALA A 170 3.59 -16.20 10.55
N VAL A 171 2.66 -17.16 10.49
CA VAL A 171 2.47 -18.04 9.34
C VAL A 171 1.75 -17.25 8.23
N ARG A 172 2.47 -16.93 7.15
CA ARG A 172 1.98 -16.06 6.05
C ARG A 172 1.49 -16.83 4.83
N HIS A 173 1.63 -18.15 4.85
CA HIS A 173 1.14 -19.08 3.83
C HIS A 173 0.19 -20.07 4.49
N GLY A 174 -0.93 -20.36 3.85
CA GLY A 174 -1.93 -21.26 4.43
C GLY A 174 -2.98 -21.68 3.43
N LYS A 175 -3.92 -22.50 3.90
CA LYS A 175 -5.04 -23.00 3.08
C LYS A 175 -5.82 -21.81 2.52
N ARG A 176 -6.11 -21.86 1.23
CA ARG A 176 -6.93 -20.85 0.56
C ARG A 176 -8.31 -20.81 1.23
N PRO A 177 -8.74 -19.66 1.78
CA PRO A 177 -10.06 -19.56 2.40
C PRO A 177 -11.16 -19.56 1.33
N PRO A 178 -12.44 -19.75 1.74
CA PRO A 178 -13.58 -19.73 0.83
C PRO A 178 -13.60 -18.47 -0.05
N LYS A 179 -14.18 -18.61 -1.26
CA LYS A 179 -14.44 -17.47 -2.15
C LYS A 179 -15.38 -16.49 -1.44
N LEU A 180 -15.23 -15.21 -1.78
CA LEU A 180 -16.17 -14.20 -1.30
C LEU A 180 -17.50 -14.37 -2.02
N GLU A 181 -18.59 -14.47 -1.27
CA GLU A 181 -19.94 -14.57 -1.83
C GLU A 181 -20.26 -13.38 -2.75
N PRO A 182 -20.82 -13.58 -3.95
CA PRO A 182 -21.14 -12.48 -4.87
C PRO A 182 -21.96 -11.38 -4.18
N LYS A 183 -21.51 -10.13 -4.25
CA LYS A 183 -22.22 -8.97 -3.70
C LYS A 183 -22.65 -8.07 -4.84
N ARG A 184 -23.96 -7.81 -4.94
CA ARG A 184 -24.49 -6.76 -5.82
C ARG A 184 -24.39 -5.45 -5.06
N TRP A 185 -23.59 -4.54 -5.61
CA TRP A 185 -23.46 -3.19 -5.09
C TRP A 185 -24.66 -2.40 -5.61
N LYS A 186 -25.42 -1.75 -4.72
CA LYS A 186 -26.31 -0.67 -5.14
C LYS A 186 -25.38 0.51 -5.42
N ILE A 187 -25.18 0.81 -6.70
CA ILE A 187 -24.46 2.00 -7.17
C ILE A 187 -25.46 3.14 -7.18
#